data_AF-A0A800FGX5-F1
#
_entry.id   AF-A0A800FGX5-F1
#
_cell.length_a   1.000
_cell.length_b   1.000
_cell.length_c   1.000
_cell.angle_alpha   90.00
_cell.angle_beta   90.00
_cell.angle_gamma   90.00
#
_symmetry.space_group_name_H-M   'P 1'
#
loop_
_entity.id
_entity.type
_entity.pdbx_description
1 polymer ?
#
loop_
_entity_poly.entity_id
_entity_poly.type
_entity_poly.pdbx_seq_one_letter_code
_entity_poly.pdbx_strand_id
1 'polypeptide(L)'
;MSILFQRIKAKVLKFFSLFLIISTFVILFYSCQPSLKTLSVTAPDVVVAKQDSLLALSKDKRPEFVTILTTAHINIARRAESTGDISAAVDEYQKVLKIDPTNKTARYELLVLEGLNLYRKGSKSALWDAIELFSKAASIDMDSGVANYWIAKSYEKKDSKDFELIIEAYEQALMKKLPDDLRQDAEDAKNIAHKNKTTLNKFWK
;
A
#
# COMPACT_ATOMS: atom_id res chain seq x y z
N MET A 1 3.38 10.93 -74.74
CA MET A 1 3.83 9.98 -73.70
C MET A 1 4.35 10.64 -72.41
N SER A 2 4.60 11.95 -72.38
CA SER A 2 5.25 12.65 -71.25
C SER A 2 4.31 12.96 -70.06
N ILE A 3 3.08 13.38 -70.30
CA ILE A 3 2.17 13.89 -69.24
C ILE A 3 1.64 12.75 -68.33
N LEU A 4 1.37 11.58 -68.90
CA LEU A 4 0.85 10.42 -68.15
C LEU A 4 1.91 9.89 -67.15
N PHE A 5 3.17 9.85 -67.57
CA PHE A 5 4.30 9.39 -66.75
C PHE A 5 4.58 10.34 -65.57
N GLN A 6 4.43 11.64 -65.78
CA GLN A 6 4.63 12.66 -64.75
C GLN A 6 3.52 12.62 -63.67
N ARG A 7 2.27 12.34 -64.08
CA ARG A 7 1.14 12.14 -63.14
C ARG A 7 1.29 10.88 -62.30
N ILE A 8 1.83 9.80 -62.86
CA ILE A 8 2.09 8.55 -62.12
C ILE A 8 3.22 8.77 -61.10
N LYS A 9 4.34 9.39 -61.50
CA LYS A 9 5.43 9.74 -60.57
C LYS A 9 4.96 10.62 -59.41
N ALA A 10 4.13 11.64 -59.68
CA ALA A 10 3.59 12.51 -58.64
C ALA A 10 2.65 11.79 -57.66
N LYS A 11 1.83 10.84 -58.14
CA LYS A 11 0.99 10.00 -57.27
C LYS A 11 1.81 9.05 -56.40
N VAL A 12 2.82 8.40 -56.97
CA VAL A 12 3.74 7.52 -56.24
C VAL A 12 4.51 8.32 -55.17
N LEU A 13 5.02 9.50 -55.50
CA LEU A 13 5.75 10.35 -54.56
C LEU A 13 4.87 10.85 -53.40
N LYS A 14 3.59 11.19 -53.68
CA LYS A 14 2.61 11.52 -52.64
C LYS A 14 2.27 10.34 -51.75
N PHE A 15 2.16 9.13 -52.31
CA PHE A 15 1.90 7.91 -51.55
C PHE A 15 3.07 7.55 -50.64
N PHE A 16 4.32 7.65 -51.14
CA PHE A 16 5.53 7.47 -50.33
C PHE A 16 5.67 8.54 -49.25
N SER A 17 5.35 9.80 -49.55
CA SER A 17 5.33 10.89 -48.56
C SER A 17 4.29 10.66 -47.47
N LEU A 18 3.08 10.21 -47.82
CA LEU A 18 2.03 9.88 -46.85
C LEU A 18 2.42 8.68 -45.97
N PHE A 19 3.06 7.66 -46.56
CA PHE A 19 3.57 6.50 -45.82
C PHE A 19 4.70 6.89 -44.85
N LEU A 20 5.61 7.78 -45.25
CA LEU A 20 6.65 8.32 -44.37
C LEU A 20 6.06 9.12 -43.21
N ILE A 21 5.03 9.94 -43.46
CA ILE A 21 4.32 10.69 -42.40
C ILE A 21 3.60 9.76 -41.44
N ILE A 22 2.91 8.73 -41.94
CA ILE A 22 2.23 7.74 -41.08
C ILE A 22 3.27 6.94 -40.27
N SER A 23 4.37 6.52 -40.89
CA SER A 23 5.45 5.79 -40.22
C SER A 23 6.12 6.62 -39.12
N THR A 24 6.41 7.91 -39.38
CA THR A 24 6.98 8.80 -38.35
C THR A 24 5.97 9.10 -37.25
N PHE A 25 4.69 9.24 -37.56
CA PHE A 25 3.62 9.41 -36.57
C PHE A 25 3.50 8.15 -35.69
N VAL A 26 3.53 6.95 -36.29
CA VAL A 26 3.54 5.68 -35.55
C VAL A 26 4.76 5.59 -34.63
N ILE A 27 5.96 5.95 -35.10
CA ILE A 27 7.19 5.95 -34.30
C ILE A 27 7.11 6.97 -33.14
N LEU A 28 6.52 8.15 -33.36
CA LEU A 28 6.30 9.18 -32.34
C LEU A 28 5.28 8.74 -31.27
N PHE A 29 4.26 7.96 -31.63
CA PHE A 29 3.30 7.39 -30.68
C PHE A 29 3.88 6.23 -29.87
N TYR A 30 4.71 5.37 -30.48
CA TYR A 30 5.34 4.24 -29.78
C TYR A 30 6.43 4.66 -28.79
N SER A 31 7.11 5.77 -29.04
CA SER A 31 8.15 6.30 -28.13
C SER A 31 7.60 6.93 -26.85
N CYS A 32 6.27 7.03 -26.70
CA CYS A 32 5.60 7.60 -25.53
C CYS A 32 4.93 6.54 -24.61
N GLN A 33 5.12 5.24 -24.86
CA GLN A 33 4.52 4.22 -23.98
C GLN A 33 5.23 4.17 -22.62
N PRO A 34 4.51 4.35 -21.50
CA PRO A 34 5.09 4.28 -20.17
C PRO A 34 5.62 2.86 -19.88
N SER A 35 6.75 2.79 -19.17
CA SER A 35 7.34 1.50 -18.77
C SER A 35 6.41 0.72 -17.83
N LEU A 36 6.54 -0.61 -17.79
CA LEU A 36 5.75 -1.44 -16.89
C LEU A 36 5.94 -1.05 -15.41
N LYS A 37 7.15 -0.62 -15.03
CA LYS A 37 7.46 -0.08 -13.70
C LYS A 37 6.72 1.23 -13.40
N THR A 38 6.58 2.09 -14.40
CA THR A 38 5.79 3.32 -14.27
C THR A 38 4.30 2.97 -14.11
N LEU A 39 3.81 2.05 -14.93
CA LEU A 39 2.42 1.58 -14.90
C LEU A 39 2.06 0.89 -13.59
N SER A 40 2.98 0.18 -12.93
CA SER A 40 2.68 -0.45 -11.63
C SER A 40 2.37 0.58 -10.52
N VAL A 41 2.68 1.85 -10.75
CA VAL A 41 2.34 2.95 -9.84
C VAL A 41 1.15 3.74 -10.37
N THR A 42 1.17 4.13 -11.65
CA THR A 42 0.17 5.07 -12.21
C THR A 42 -1.12 4.40 -12.68
N ALA A 43 -1.05 3.14 -13.12
CA ALA A 43 -2.18 2.37 -13.64
C ALA A 43 -2.01 0.87 -13.30
N PRO A 44 -1.96 0.51 -12.01
CA PRO A 44 -1.62 -0.85 -11.59
C PRO A 44 -2.62 -1.91 -12.08
N ASP A 45 -3.87 -1.54 -12.31
CA ASP A 45 -4.91 -2.42 -12.86
C ASP A 45 -4.51 -2.97 -14.24
N VAL A 46 -3.84 -2.14 -15.06
CA VAL A 46 -3.32 -2.53 -16.39
C VAL A 46 -2.19 -3.55 -16.27
N VAL A 47 -1.39 -3.45 -15.21
CA VAL A 47 -0.27 -4.36 -14.95
C VAL A 47 -0.77 -5.72 -14.49
N VAL A 48 -1.68 -5.75 -13.51
CA VAL A 48 -2.22 -7.02 -12.97
C VAL A 48 -3.09 -7.75 -14.00
N ALA A 49 -3.75 -7.03 -14.91
CA ALA A 49 -4.47 -7.64 -16.04
C ALA A 49 -3.55 -8.44 -16.99
N LYS A 50 -2.23 -8.19 -16.94
CA LYS A 50 -1.21 -8.91 -17.72
C LYS A 50 -0.42 -9.90 -16.88
N GLN A 51 -0.78 -10.11 -15.61
CA GLN A 51 -0.03 -10.92 -14.65
C GLN A 51 0.27 -12.32 -15.19
N ASP A 52 -0.73 -13.04 -15.71
CA ASP A 52 -0.53 -14.41 -16.21
C ASP A 52 0.52 -14.46 -17.33
N SER A 53 0.48 -13.47 -18.24
CA SER A 53 1.48 -13.35 -19.31
C SER A 53 2.87 -13.00 -18.77
N LEU A 54 2.95 -12.14 -17.76
CA LEU A 54 4.21 -11.74 -17.13
C LEU A 54 4.85 -12.89 -16.33
N LEU A 55 4.04 -13.68 -15.63
CA LEU A 55 4.50 -14.83 -14.84
C LEU A 55 4.79 -16.06 -15.72
N ALA A 56 4.12 -16.22 -16.87
CA ALA A 56 4.45 -17.25 -17.86
C ALA A 56 5.87 -17.07 -18.43
N LEU A 57 6.40 -15.84 -18.46
CA LEU A 57 7.76 -15.52 -18.90
C LEU A 57 8.85 -15.85 -17.85
N SER A 58 8.52 -16.73 -16.90
CA SER A 58 9.32 -17.41 -15.86
C SER A 58 9.30 -16.75 -14.47
N LYS A 59 8.56 -17.42 -13.58
CA LYS A 59 8.51 -17.24 -12.13
C LYS A 59 9.90 -17.24 -11.45
N ASP A 60 10.90 -17.89 -12.06
CA ASP A 60 12.24 -18.04 -11.48
C ASP A 60 13.35 -17.17 -12.12
N LYS A 61 13.12 -16.52 -13.29
CA LYS A 61 14.23 -15.85 -14.02
C LYS A 61 14.11 -14.33 -14.15
N ARG A 62 13.00 -13.72 -13.70
CA ARG A 62 12.75 -12.27 -13.86
C ARG A 62 12.26 -11.63 -12.55
N PRO A 63 13.17 -11.37 -11.59
CA PRO A 63 12.82 -10.77 -10.31
C PRO A 63 12.21 -9.36 -10.45
N GLU A 64 12.46 -8.66 -11.57
CA GLU A 64 11.82 -7.37 -11.80
C GLU A 64 10.29 -7.48 -11.93
N PHE A 65 9.77 -8.57 -12.49
CA PHE A 65 8.31 -8.76 -12.62
C PHE A 65 7.65 -9.05 -11.28
N VAL A 66 8.32 -9.77 -10.38
CA VAL A 66 7.88 -9.93 -8.99
C VAL A 66 7.73 -8.56 -8.34
N THR A 67 8.76 -7.71 -8.44
CA THR A 67 8.73 -6.36 -7.86
C THR A 67 7.62 -5.49 -8.46
N ILE A 68 7.45 -5.54 -9.78
CA ILE A 68 6.42 -4.77 -10.49
C ILE A 68 5.01 -5.23 -10.12
N LEU A 69 4.75 -6.54 -10.10
CA LEU A 69 3.43 -7.09 -9.78
C LEU A 69 3.07 -6.86 -8.31
N THR A 70 4.02 -7.09 -7.40
CA THR A 70 3.80 -6.81 -5.97
C THR A 70 3.55 -5.31 -5.74
N THR A 71 4.30 -4.42 -6.40
CA THR A 71 4.03 -2.97 -6.36
C THR A 71 2.63 -2.64 -6.87
N ALA A 72 2.20 -3.24 -7.99
CA ALA A 72 0.88 -3.00 -8.55
C ALA A 72 -0.23 -3.43 -7.58
N HIS A 73 -0.18 -4.66 -7.06
CA HIS A 73 -1.15 -5.14 -6.07
C HIS A 73 -1.17 -4.30 -4.79
N ILE A 74 0.00 -3.90 -4.25
CA ILE A 74 0.07 -3.00 -3.09
C ILE A 74 -0.64 -1.67 -3.37
N ASN A 75 -0.45 -1.10 -4.55
CA ASN A 75 -1.12 0.16 -4.90
C ASN A 75 -2.63 -0.02 -5.11
N ILE A 76 -3.11 -1.18 -5.58
CA ILE A 76 -4.55 -1.50 -5.61
C ILE A 76 -5.09 -1.64 -4.19
N ALA A 77 -4.40 -2.37 -3.31
CA ALA A 77 -4.77 -2.54 -1.91
C ALA A 77 -4.90 -1.19 -1.20
N ARG A 78 -3.91 -0.30 -1.33
CA ARG A 78 -3.96 1.05 -0.73
C ARG A 78 -5.10 1.92 -1.27
N ARG A 79 -5.43 1.81 -2.56
CA ARG A 79 -6.63 2.48 -3.10
C ARG A 79 -7.91 1.91 -2.47
N ALA A 80 -8.00 0.60 -2.33
CA ALA A 80 -9.13 -0.04 -1.65
C ALA A 80 -9.25 0.41 -0.18
N GLU A 81 -8.14 0.49 0.57
CA GLU A 81 -8.13 1.05 1.93
C GLU A 81 -8.61 2.50 1.96
N SER A 82 -8.13 3.35 1.05
CA SER A 82 -8.52 4.76 0.99
C SER A 82 -10.01 4.97 0.67
N THR A 83 -10.64 3.99 0.04
CA THR A 83 -12.08 3.98 -0.28
C THR A 83 -12.92 3.20 0.73
N GLY A 84 -12.28 2.62 1.75
CA GLY A 84 -12.93 1.85 2.81
C GLY A 84 -13.24 0.39 2.45
N ASP A 85 -12.86 -0.09 1.26
CA ASP A 85 -13.03 -1.50 0.87
C ASP A 85 -11.91 -2.37 1.46
N ILE A 86 -12.03 -2.64 2.76
CA ILE A 86 -11.05 -3.44 3.50
C ILE A 86 -10.97 -4.87 2.99
N SER A 87 -12.08 -5.44 2.50
CA SER A 87 -12.08 -6.81 1.97
C SER A 87 -11.22 -6.89 0.71
N ALA A 88 -11.42 -5.96 -0.23
CA ALA A 88 -10.59 -5.91 -1.43
C ALA A 88 -9.11 -5.63 -1.10
N ALA A 89 -8.84 -4.77 -0.12
CA ALA A 89 -7.46 -4.51 0.32
C ALA A 89 -6.77 -5.79 0.83
N VAL A 90 -7.44 -6.57 1.68
CA VAL A 90 -6.94 -7.85 2.19
C VAL A 90 -6.68 -8.84 1.05
N ASP A 91 -7.61 -8.96 0.10
CA ASP A 91 -7.47 -9.86 -1.05
C ASP A 91 -6.24 -9.50 -1.90
N GLU A 92 -6.01 -8.21 -2.14
CA GLU A 92 -4.85 -7.73 -2.90
C GLU A 92 -3.53 -7.97 -2.16
N TYR A 93 -3.44 -7.71 -0.85
CA TYR A 93 -2.24 -8.05 -0.08
C TYR A 93 -1.99 -9.56 -0.03
N GLN A 94 -3.02 -10.39 0.03
CA GLN A 94 -2.86 -11.84 -0.07
C GLN A 94 -2.30 -12.26 -1.43
N LYS A 95 -2.69 -11.59 -2.53
CA LYS A 95 -2.08 -11.81 -3.86
C LYS A 95 -0.60 -11.45 -3.87
N VAL A 96 -0.20 -10.36 -3.20
CA VAL A 96 1.22 -10.01 -3.01
C VAL A 96 1.97 -11.17 -2.35
N LEU A 97 1.43 -11.75 -1.26
CA LEU A 97 2.10 -12.85 -0.56
C LEU A 97 2.11 -14.18 -1.33
N LYS A 98 1.18 -14.38 -2.28
CA LYS A 98 1.25 -15.52 -3.23
C LYS A 98 2.40 -15.36 -4.23
N ILE A 99 2.77 -14.12 -4.56
CA ILE A 99 3.84 -13.78 -5.52
C ILE A 99 5.19 -13.70 -4.81
N ASP A 100 5.25 -12.99 -3.68
CA ASP A 100 6.41 -12.82 -2.81
C ASP A 100 5.99 -13.07 -1.34
N PRO A 101 6.14 -14.30 -0.84
CA PRO A 101 5.77 -14.66 0.54
C PRO A 101 6.53 -13.87 1.61
N THR A 102 7.66 -13.27 1.26
CA THR A 102 8.51 -12.52 2.19
C THR A 102 8.27 -11.01 2.15
N ASN A 103 7.34 -10.56 1.32
CA ASN A 103 7.06 -9.13 1.12
C ASN A 103 6.70 -8.44 2.44
N LYS A 104 7.61 -7.58 2.91
CA LYS A 104 7.46 -6.92 4.21
C LYS A 104 6.19 -6.07 4.28
N THR A 105 5.89 -5.31 3.22
CA THR A 105 4.71 -4.44 3.18
C THR A 105 3.43 -5.25 3.32
N ALA A 106 3.20 -6.24 2.45
CA ALA A 106 1.95 -7.00 2.54
C ALA A 106 1.80 -7.78 3.86
N ARG A 107 2.88 -8.32 4.42
CA ARG A 107 2.85 -8.96 5.75
C ARG A 107 2.49 -7.98 6.86
N TYR A 108 3.07 -6.78 6.82
CA TYR A 108 2.77 -5.72 7.78
C TYR A 108 1.31 -5.29 7.68
N GLU A 109 0.85 -4.91 6.49
CA GLU A 109 -0.48 -4.34 6.28
C GLU A 109 -1.59 -5.35 6.61
N LEU A 110 -1.42 -6.64 6.28
CA LEU A 110 -2.37 -7.68 6.66
C LEU A 110 -2.50 -7.84 8.18
N LEU A 111 -1.38 -7.83 8.91
CA LEU A 111 -1.41 -7.90 10.38
C LEU A 111 -2.12 -6.69 10.98
N VAL A 112 -1.89 -5.49 10.42
CA VAL A 112 -2.56 -4.26 10.86
C VAL A 112 -4.06 -4.33 10.57
N LEU A 113 -4.47 -4.73 9.36
CA LEU A 113 -5.89 -4.82 8.99
C LEU A 113 -6.65 -5.87 9.81
N GLU A 114 -6.02 -7.03 10.05
CA GLU A 114 -6.60 -8.07 10.90
C GLU A 114 -6.69 -7.61 12.37
N GLY A 115 -5.64 -6.97 12.87
CA GLY A 115 -5.63 -6.35 14.20
C GLY A 115 -6.73 -5.29 14.35
N LEU A 116 -6.92 -4.43 13.33
CA LEU A 116 -7.99 -3.42 13.29
C LEU A 116 -9.38 -4.06 13.31
N ASN A 117 -9.58 -5.17 12.61
CA ASN A 117 -10.83 -5.91 12.66
C ASN A 117 -11.14 -6.42 14.08
N LEU A 118 -10.13 -6.98 14.77
CA LEU A 118 -10.28 -7.45 16.16
C LEU A 118 -10.46 -6.28 17.14
N TYR A 119 -9.75 -5.18 16.96
CA TYR A 119 -9.93 -3.94 17.72
C TYR A 119 -11.36 -3.40 17.61
N ARG A 120 -11.96 -3.45 16.42
CA ARG A 120 -13.37 -3.07 16.20
C ARG A 120 -14.34 -3.97 16.97
N LYS A 121 -14.11 -5.30 16.99
CA LYS A 121 -14.91 -6.24 17.80
C LYS A 121 -14.91 -5.90 19.28
N GLY A 122 -13.78 -5.44 19.83
CA GLY A 122 -13.70 -4.78 21.13
C GLY A 122 -13.89 -5.68 22.37
N SER A 123 -14.20 -6.97 22.23
CA SER A 123 -14.16 -7.90 23.37
C SER A 123 -12.75 -7.98 23.96
N LYS A 124 -12.60 -8.24 25.27
CA LYS A 124 -11.27 -8.31 25.90
C LYS A 124 -10.34 -9.33 25.22
N SER A 125 -10.87 -10.48 24.81
CA SER A 125 -10.10 -11.47 24.04
C SER A 125 -9.66 -10.92 22.69
N ALA A 126 -10.58 -10.35 21.91
CA ALA A 126 -10.25 -9.78 20.62
C ALA A 126 -9.23 -8.63 20.73
N LEU A 127 -9.26 -7.84 21.81
CA LEU A 127 -8.28 -6.79 22.04
C LEU A 127 -6.89 -7.34 22.38
N TRP A 128 -6.80 -8.45 23.11
CA TRP A 128 -5.54 -9.16 23.30
C TRP A 128 -4.99 -9.71 21.97
N ASP A 129 -5.84 -10.36 21.19
CA ASP A 129 -5.47 -10.88 19.87
C ASP A 129 -5.03 -9.74 18.93
N ALA A 130 -5.70 -8.58 18.99
CA ALA A 130 -5.31 -7.39 18.24
C ALA A 130 -3.92 -6.88 18.66
N ILE A 131 -3.64 -6.79 19.97
CA ILE A 131 -2.32 -6.39 20.50
C ILE A 131 -1.23 -7.34 20.00
N GLU A 132 -1.49 -8.65 19.96
CA GLU A 132 -0.54 -9.64 19.43
C GLU A 132 -0.24 -9.39 17.95
N LEU A 133 -1.27 -9.18 17.12
CA LEU A 133 -1.11 -8.90 15.70
C LEU A 133 -0.36 -7.59 15.45
N PHE A 134 -0.69 -6.52 16.18
CA PHE A 134 0.03 -5.26 16.09
C PHE A 134 1.48 -5.40 16.56
N SER A 135 1.75 -6.21 17.59
CA SER A 135 3.12 -6.48 18.05
C SER A 135 3.94 -7.21 16.95
N LYS A 136 3.32 -8.17 16.26
CA LYS A 136 3.93 -8.82 15.08
C LYS A 136 4.18 -7.79 13.97
N ALA A 137 3.24 -6.88 13.69
CA ALA A 137 3.43 -5.82 12.69
C ALA A 137 4.59 -4.88 13.07
N ALA A 138 4.65 -4.45 14.33
CA ALA A 138 5.73 -3.59 14.85
C ALA A 138 7.12 -4.24 14.76
N SER A 139 7.20 -5.58 14.75
CA SER A 139 8.45 -6.32 14.52
C SER A 139 8.89 -6.37 13.05
N ILE A 140 7.95 -6.20 12.10
CA ILE A 140 8.23 -6.19 10.66
C ILE A 140 8.70 -4.81 10.23
N ASP A 141 8.02 -3.76 10.68
CA ASP A 141 8.40 -2.36 10.46
C ASP A 141 8.70 -1.68 11.79
N MET A 142 9.98 -1.70 12.16
CA MET A 142 10.48 -1.14 13.41
C MET A 142 10.57 0.40 13.37
N ASP A 143 10.50 1.03 12.19
CA ASP A 143 10.58 2.48 12.04
C ASP A 143 9.20 3.15 12.09
N SER A 144 8.14 2.40 11.79
CA SER A 144 6.75 2.87 11.86
C SER A 144 6.21 2.79 13.29
N GLY A 145 5.63 3.89 13.75
CA GLY A 145 4.91 4.00 15.01
C GLY A 145 3.47 3.53 14.95
N VAL A 146 2.91 3.29 13.75
CA VAL A 146 1.47 3.04 13.55
C VAL A 146 1.01 1.78 14.31
N ALA A 147 1.80 0.71 14.29
CA ALA A 147 1.47 -0.51 15.01
C ALA A 147 1.48 -0.29 16.53
N ASN A 148 2.47 0.43 17.07
CA ASN A 148 2.51 0.78 18.50
C ASN A 148 1.37 1.71 18.91
N TYR A 149 0.96 2.63 18.04
CA TYR A 149 -0.24 3.44 18.24
C TYR A 149 -1.47 2.55 18.43
N TRP A 150 -1.67 1.56 17.57
CA TRP A 150 -2.80 0.64 17.69
C TRP A 150 -2.71 -0.31 18.89
N ILE A 151 -1.50 -0.66 19.35
CA ILE A 151 -1.31 -1.35 20.65
C ILE A 151 -1.83 -0.47 21.78
N ALA A 152 -1.47 0.82 21.81
CA ALA A 152 -1.94 1.77 22.82
C ALA A 152 -3.46 1.94 22.81
N LYS A 153 -4.07 2.12 21.62
CA LYS A 153 -5.55 2.16 21.46
C LYS A 153 -6.21 0.89 21.98
N SER A 154 -5.58 -0.26 21.76
CA SER A 154 -6.12 -1.55 22.21
C SER A 154 -6.04 -1.72 23.72
N TYR A 155 -4.94 -1.30 24.37
CA TYR A 155 -4.87 -1.24 25.83
C TYR A 155 -5.92 -0.29 26.41
N GLU A 156 -6.04 0.92 25.86
CA GLU A 156 -7.01 1.94 26.29
C GLU A 156 -8.45 1.40 26.22
N LYS A 157 -8.80 0.73 25.12
CA LYS A 157 -10.13 0.16 24.92
C LYS A 157 -10.39 -1.07 25.79
N LYS A 158 -9.34 -1.86 26.10
CA LYS A 158 -9.45 -3.08 26.92
C LYS A 158 -9.66 -2.75 28.39
N ASP A 159 -8.88 -1.82 28.91
CA ASP A 159 -8.98 -1.30 30.26
C ASP A 159 -8.37 0.10 30.34
N SER A 160 -9.22 1.12 30.45
CA SER A 160 -8.79 2.52 30.48
C SER A 160 -8.03 2.90 31.76
N LYS A 161 -7.88 1.98 32.72
CA LYS A 161 -7.11 2.18 33.96
C LYS A 161 -5.73 1.51 33.94
N ASP A 162 -5.40 0.75 32.89
CA ASP A 162 -4.04 0.24 32.65
C ASP A 162 -3.11 1.36 32.19
N PHE A 163 -3.04 2.45 32.97
CA PHE A 163 -2.40 3.71 32.56
C PHE A 163 -0.94 3.51 32.17
N GLU A 164 -0.20 2.68 32.89
CA GLU A 164 1.20 2.36 32.62
C GLU A 164 1.37 1.81 31.19
N LEU A 165 0.62 0.77 30.84
CA LEU A 165 0.69 0.12 29.53
C LEU A 165 0.24 1.06 28.41
N ILE A 166 -0.81 1.84 28.64
CA ILE A 166 -1.32 2.82 27.68
C ILE A 166 -0.27 3.89 27.39
N ILE A 167 0.30 4.50 28.44
CA ILE A 167 1.31 5.55 28.32
C ILE A 167 2.55 5.02 27.62
N GLU A 168 3.08 3.88 28.07
CA GLU A 168 4.28 3.28 27.48
C GLU A 168 4.09 2.99 25.99
N ALA A 169 2.95 2.40 25.61
CA ALA A 169 2.68 2.09 24.21
C ALA A 169 2.57 3.35 23.33
N TYR A 170 1.94 4.43 23.82
CA TYR A 170 1.94 5.71 23.09
C TYR A 170 3.34 6.33 22.99
N GLU A 171 4.17 6.24 24.02
CA GLU A 171 5.56 6.70 23.96
C GLU A 171 6.35 5.93 22.90
N GLN A 172 6.22 4.60 22.85
CA GLN A 172 6.84 3.78 21.81
C GLN A 172 6.36 4.16 20.39
N ALA A 173 5.09 4.54 20.23
CA ALA A 173 4.58 5.04 18.97
C ALA A 173 5.20 6.40 18.59
N LEU A 174 5.25 7.33 19.54
CA LEU A 174 5.72 8.70 19.33
C LEU A 174 7.23 8.81 19.06
N MET A 175 8.02 7.87 19.56
CA MET A 175 9.45 7.74 19.26
C MET A 175 9.74 7.34 17.79
N LYS A 176 8.70 6.93 17.05
CA LYS A 176 8.80 6.39 15.68
C LYS A 176 8.11 7.30 14.66
N LYS A 177 8.16 6.91 13.38
CA LYS A 177 7.48 7.63 12.29
C LYS A 177 5.98 7.41 12.39
N LEU A 178 5.21 8.49 12.48
CA LEU A 178 3.75 8.50 12.50
C LEU A 178 3.24 9.54 11.51
N PRO A 179 2.11 9.27 10.84
CA PRO A 179 1.27 10.32 10.26
C PRO A 179 0.94 11.40 11.30
N ASP A 180 0.87 12.66 10.88
CA ASP A 180 0.71 13.81 11.79
C ASP A 180 -0.59 13.74 12.61
N ASP A 181 -1.67 13.24 12.00
CA ASP A 181 -2.95 13.01 12.66
C ASP A 181 -2.84 11.98 13.78
N LEU A 182 -2.16 10.85 13.53
CA LEU A 182 -1.93 9.82 14.54
C LEU A 182 -0.95 10.28 15.63
N ARG A 183 0.05 11.10 15.27
CA ARG A 183 0.97 11.71 16.24
C ARG A 183 0.20 12.60 17.21
N GLN A 184 -0.65 13.47 16.69
CA GLN A 184 -1.47 14.37 17.52
C GLN A 184 -2.40 13.58 18.44
N ASP A 185 -3.15 12.60 17.90
CA ASP A 185 -4.04 11.75 18.72
C ASP A 185 -3.26 10.99 19.80
N ALA A 186 -2.08 10.46 19.48
CA ALA A 186 -1.23 9.76 20.44
C ALA A 186 -0.74 10.68 21.57
N GLU A 187 -0.33 11.91 21.27
CA GLU A 187 0.08 12.90 22.28
C GLU A 187 -1.08 13.26 23.21
N ASP A 188 -2.25 13.53 22.63
CA ASP A 188 -3.45 13.90 23.38
C ASP A 188 -3.93 12.74 24.28
N ALA A 189 -4.02 11.54 23.74
CA ALA A 189 -4.43 10.35 24.47
C ALA A 189 -3.44 10.00 25.60
N LYS A 190 -2.13 10.12 25.35
CA LYS A 190 -1.10 9.93 26.39
C LYS A 190 -1.26 10.96 27.52
N ASN A 191 -1.46 12.24 27.19
CA ASN A 191 -1.67 13.30 28.17
C ASN A 191 -2.93 13.07 29.02
N ILE A 192 -4.01 12.62 28.39
CA ILE A 192 -5.25 12.21 29.08
C ILE A 192 -4.97 11.06 30.05
N ALA A 193 -4.25 10.02 29.62
CA ALA A 193 -3.89 8.89 30.47
C ALA A 193 -3.05 9.34 31.69
N HIS A 194 -2.05 10.21 31.52
CA HIS A 194 -1.28 10.78 32.63
C HIS A 194 -2.15 11.57 33.61
N LYS A 195 -3.06 12.40 33.10
CA LYS A 195 -3.98 13.19 33.93
C LYS A 195 -4.90 12.27 34.73
N ASN A 196 -5.49 11.26 34.09
CA ASN A 196 -6.39 10.31 34.74
C ASN A 196 -5.68 9.49 35.82
N LYS A 197 -4.45 9.01 35.53
CA LYS A 197 -3.58 8.37 36.52
C LYS A 197 -3.33 9.25 37.73
N THR A 198 -2.98 10.52 37.50
CA THR A 198 -2.70 11.50 38.57
C THR A 198 -3.95 11.76 39.42
N THR A 199 -5.10 11.94 38.78
CA THR A 199 -6.39 12.15 39.48
C THR A 199 -6.75 10.94 40.33
N LEU A 200 -6.64 9.72 39.79
CA LEU A 200 -6.92 8.50 40.54
C LEU A 200 -5.99 8.36 41.75
N ASN A 201 -4.68 8.59 41.56
CA ASN A 201 -3.71 8.52 42.65
C ASN A 201 -3.95 9.57 43.74
N LYS A 202 -4.51 10.74 43.41
CA LYS A 202 -4.88 11.76 44.41
C LYS A 202 -6.14 11.37 45.17
N PHE A 203 -7.09 10.67 44.54
CA PHE A 203 -8.32 10.24 45.18
C PHE A 203 -8.08 9.18 46.28
N TRP A 204 -7.06 8.33 46.11
CA TRP A 204 -6.73 7.26 47.06
C TRP A 204 -5.59 7.62 48.04
N LYS A 205 -5.18 8.90 48.09
CA LYS A 205 -4.25 9.43 49.10
C LYS A 205 -5.02 10.10 50.22
#